data_AF-A0A379LN54-F1
#
_entry.id   AF-A0A379LN54-F1
#
_cell.length_a   1.000
_cell.length_b   1.000
_cell.length_c   1.000
_cell.angle_alpha   90.00
_cell.angle_beta   90.00
_cell.angle_gamma   90.00
#
_symmetry.space_group_name_H-M   'P 1'
#
loop_
_entity.id
_entity.type
_entity.pdbx_description
1 polymer ?
#
loop_
_entity_poly.entity_id
_entity_poly.type
_entity_poly.pdbx_seq_one_letter_code
_entity_poly.pdbx_strand_id
1 'polypeptide(L)'
;MTMNHLVSETTDPNSINAFLETVPRFDSLIEAINSLSSTVIDSIDDVNLKPVSGGDINDSGLLTLDSVDPEHRQIFLKQNSVDNARLLSAEVAGLVAIRATGARTCQPLCFGIDNELGCSFLLLSVIHSSQGSKGATNKSQGWHDLASQLATLHQALPPQPDSVEAKATNPDTEAQQQTEQQIQTWYAGWFEDNFIGSNPQYNPWSADWHEFFATQRLGQQTKMAFDKQLINRQTVQQIERIQHKLQQYLPDYPLTDNTGQPRPSLLHGDLWAGNAMLGNTSANSSEVLGYLIDPAVYVGHPETDLAMTQLFGGFSKEFYDAYAGYGLVEEGFTDRLDVYNLYHYLNHLNLFGSGYLSAVQRIANRFGS
;
A
#
# COMPACT_ATOMS: atom_id res chain seq x y z
N MET A 1 -3.01 -34.10 13.46
CA MET A 1 -3.51 -33.33 14.61
C MET A 1 -4.62 -32.43 14.08
N THR A 2 -5.70 -32.30 14.84
CA THR A 2 -7.00 -31.74 14.45
C THR A 2 -6.92 -30.30 13.93
N MET A 3 -7.40 -30.08 12.69
CA MET A 3 -7.78 -28.77 12.17
C MET A 3 -8.85 -28.16 13.08
N ASN A 4 -8.48 -27.14 13.86
CA ASN A 4 -9.46 -26.30 14.54
C ASN A 4 -9.95 -25.23 13.56
N HIS A 5 -10.99 -25.55 12.80
CA HIS A 5 -11.86 -24.53 12.21
C HIS A 5 -12.77 -23.98 13.33
N LEU A 6 -12.30 -22.93 14.01
CA LEU A 6 -13.20 -22.00 14.68
C LEU A 6 -13.68 -21.01 13.63
N VAL A 7 -14.74 -21.38 12.91
CA VAL A 7 -15.52 -20.43 12.11
C VAL A 7 -16.32 -19.60 13.10
N SER A 8 -15.90 -18.36 13.35
CA SER A 8 -16.76 -17.40 14.04
C SER A 8 -17.82 -16.90 13.07
N GLU A 9 -19.07 -16.88 13.51
CA GLU A 9 -20.21 -16.37 12.74
C GLU A 9 -19.99 -14.91 12.34
N THR A 10 -20.23 -14.62 11.05
CA THR A 10 -20.32 -13.31 10.40
C THR A 10 -19.08 -12.42 10.50
N THR A 11 -18.01 -12.75 9.77
CA THR A 11 -17.01 -11.74 9.41
C THR A 11 -17.61 -10.81 8.35
N ASP A 12 -17.58 -9.50 8.64
CA ASP A 12 -17.87 -8.46 7.66
C ASP A 12 -16.93 -8.68 6.46
N PRO A 13 -17.45 -8.95 5.24
CA PRO A 13 -16.66 -9.24 4.05
C PRO A 13 -15.75 -8.08 3.63
N ASN A 14 -15.98 -6.88 4.17
CA ASN A 14 -15.14 -5.71 3.97
C ASN A 14 -14.10 -5.53 5.08
N SER A 15 -14.10 -6.31 6.17
CA SER A 15 -13.12 -6.13 7.25
C SER A 15 -11.70 -6.60 6.89
N ILE A 16 -10.68 -6.07 7.59
CA ILE A 16 -9.32 -6.61 7.47
C ILE A 16 -9.24 -8.09 7.81
N ASN A 17 -10.04 -8.55 8.77
CA ASN A 17 -10.11 -9.96 9.12
C ASN A 17 -10.59 -10.81 7.94
N ALA A 18 -11.56 -10.33 7.15
CA ALA A 18 -11.97 -11.03 5.95
C ALA A 18 -10.82 -11.16 4.93
N PHE A 19 -9.99 -10.13 4.76
CA PHE A 19 -8.79 -10.23 3.93
C PHE A 19 -7.77 -11.23 4.49
N LEU A 20 -7.51 -11.17 5.80
CA LEU A 20 -6.55 -12.07 6.46
C LEU A 20 -7.02 -13.53 6.48
N GLU A 21 -8.33 -13.78 6.59
CA GLU A 21 -8.92 -15.13 6.57
C GLU A 21 -8.72 -15.86 5.24
N THR A 22 -8.45 -15.13 4.15
CA THR A 22 -8.13 -15.74 2.85
C THR A 22 -6.72 -16.31 2.76
N VAL A 23 -5.84 -16.01 3.72
CA VAL A 23 -4.43 -16.42 3.73
C VAL A 23 -4.17 -17.32 4.93
N PRO A 24 -3.63 -18.54 4.74
CA PRO A 24 -3.30 -19.44 5.83
C PRO A 24 -2.38 -18.79 6.89
N ARG A 25 -2.75 -18.98 8.16
CA ARG A 25 -1.98 -18.51 9.32
C ARG A 25 -1.35 -19.70 10.05
N PHE A 26 -0.09 -19.55 10.44
CA PHE A 26 0.66 -20.54 11.20
C PHE A 26 1.28 -19.93 12.46
N ASP A 27 1.47 -20.75 13.49
CA ASP A 27 2.18 -20.39 14.71
C ASP A 27 3.64 -20.90 14.71
N SER A 28 4.07 -21.52 13.60
CA SER A 28 5.43 -22.00 13.36
C SER A 28 5.85 -21.78 11.91
N LEU A 29 7.04 -21.21 11.70
CA LEU A 29 7.60 -21.02 10.37
C LEU A 29 7.94 -22.37 9.70
N ILE A 30 8.37 -23.35 10.50
CA ILE A 30 8.71 -24.69 10.01
C ILE A 30 7.46 -25.42 9.52
N GLU A 31 6.36 -25.37 10.28
CA GLU A 31 5.09 -25.95 9.82
C GLU A 31 4.57 -25.26 8.56
N ALA A 32 4.70 -23.92 8.48
CA ALA A 32 4.34 -23.16 7.29
C ALA A 32 5.14 -23.62 6.06
N ILE A 33 6.47 -23.77 6.17
CA ILE A 33 7.32 -24.25 5.07
C ILE A 33 6.97 -25.70 4.70
N ASN A 34 6.79 -26.57 5.70
CA ASN A 34 6.40 -27.96 5.49
C ASN A 34 5.05 -28.10 4.78
N SER A 35 4.13 -27.13 4.94
CA SER A 35 2.86 -27.13 4.21
C SER A 35 3.01 -26.84 2.70
N LEU A 36 4.14 -26.27 2.28
CA LEU A 36 4.43 -25.87 0.89
C LEU A 36 5.50 -26.75 0.22
N SER A 37 6.21 -27.58 1.01
CA SER A 37 7.26 -28.49 0.54
C SER A 37 6.80 -29.95 0.49
N SER A 38 7.44 -30.73 -0.39
CA SER A 38 7.32 -32.19 -0.45
C SER A 38 8.26 -32.91 0.51
N THR A 39 9.26 -32.22 1.03
CA THR A 39 10.21 -32.73 2.03
C THR A 39 9.96 -32.04 3.35
N VAL A 40 9.86 -32.83 4.43
CA VAL A 40 9.71 -32.29 5.78
C VAL A 40 11.08 -31.83 6.28
N ILE A 41 11.11 -30.62 6.84
CA ILE A 41 12.26 -30.02 7.49
C ILE A 41 12.00 -29.91 9.00
N ASP A 42 13.06 -30.03 9.81
CA ASP A 42 13.01 -29.89 11.26
C ASP A 42 13.62 -28.56 11.72
N SER A 43 14.47 -27.94 10.89
CA SER A 43 15.12 -26.65 11.13
C SER A 43 15.09 -25.77 9.88
N ILE A 44 15.12 -24.45 10.09
CA ILE A 44 15.27 -23.48 9.00
C ILE A 44 16.64 -23.59 8.31
N ASP A 45 17.63 -24.14 9.01
CA ASP A 45 18.96 -24.41 8.45
C ASP A 45 18.94 -25.57 7.44
N ASP A 46 17.87 -26.38 7.42
CA ASP A 46 17.70 -27.49 6.49
C ASP A 46 17.23 -27.01 5.10
N VAL A 47 16.85 -25.73 4.96
CA VAL A 47 16.46 -25.13 3.68
C VAL A 47 17.51 -24.16 3.17
N ASN A 48 17.64 -24.11 1.84
CA ASN A 48 18.52 -23.14 1.20
C ASN A 48 17.85 -21.76 1.19
N LEU A 49 18.13 -20.98 2.22
CA LEU A 49 17.75 -19.57 2.35
C LEU A 49 18.87 -18.68 1.81
N LYS A 50 18.59 -17.96 0.72
CA LYS A 50 19.49 -16.95 0.18
C LYS A 50 19.03 -15.56 0.62
N PRO A 51 19.81 -14.82 1.44
CA PRO A 51 19.46 -13.46 1.82
C PRO A 51 19.31 -12.54 0.60
N VAL A 52 18.31 -11.66 0.64
CA VAL A 52 18.05 -10.63 -0.37
C VAL A 52 18.16 -9.27 0.32
N SER A 53 19.13 -8.46 -0.10
CA SER A 53 19.27 -7.08 0.39
C SER A 53 18.41 -6.13 -0.44
N GLY A 54 17.61 -5.28 0.21
CA GLY A 54 16.67 -4.40 -0.52
C GLY A 54 16.25 -3.09 0.16
N GLY A 55 16.81 -2.71 1.30
CA GLY A 55 16.34 -1.50 2.02
C GLY A 55 14.98 -1.66 2.71
N ASP A 56 14.41 -2.87 2.69
CA ASP A 56 13.28 -3.27 3.51
C ASP A 56 13.69 -3.24 5.00
N ILE A 57 12.73 -2.94 5.88
CA ILE A 57 12.87 -3.01 7.33
C ILE A 57 12.85 -4.47 7.81
N ASN A 58 12.36 -5.38 6.96
CA ASN A 58 12.32 -6.81 7.21
C ASN A 58 13.59 -7.52 6.75
N ASP A 59 13.96 -8.57 7.46
CA ASP A 59 14.93 -9.56 6.97
C ASP A 59 14.26 -10.36 5.86
N SER A 60 14.84 -10.31 4.65
CA SER A 60 14.28 -10.89 3.45
C SER A 60 15.18 -11.95 2.84
N GLY A 61 14.59 -13.01 2.31
CA GLY A 61 15.35 -14.06 1.63
C GLY A 61 14.53 -14.92 0.69
N LEU A 62 15.23 -15.60 -0.20
CA LEU A 62 14.67 -16.54 -1.16
C LEU A 62 14.92 -17.96 -0.66
N LEU A 63 13.83 -18.66 -0.33
CA LEU A 63 13.83 -20.08 0.03
C LEU A 63 13.74 -20.93 -1.23
N THR A 64 14.57 -21.97 -1.34
CA THR A 64 14.40 -23.03 -2.33
C THR A 64 13.84 -24.28 -1.67
N LEU A 65 12.66 -24.71 -2.12
CA LEU A 65 11.97 -25.88 -1.60
C LEU A 65 11.96 -27.01 -2.63
N ASP A 66 12.02 -28.24 -2.13
CA ASP A 66 11.60 -29.39 -2.91
C ASP A 66 10.07 -29.40 -2.93
N SER A 67 9.45 -29.13 -4.08
CA SER A 67 7.99 -29.08 -4.21
C SER A 67 7.54 -29.66 -5.55
N VAL A 68 6.46 -30.46 -5.50
CA VAL A 68 5.80 -30.99 -6.69
C VAL A 68 5.17 -29.86 -7.50
N ASP A 69 4.73 -28.79 -6.82
CA ASP A 69 4.27 -27.57 -7.47
C ASP A 69 5.49 -26.74 -7.92
N PRO A 70 5.69 -26.56 -9.24
CA PRO A 70 6.79 -25.75 -9.75
C PRO A 70 6.78 -24.31 -9.24
N GLU A 71 5.61 -23.74 -8.92
CA GLU A 71 5.47 -22.37 -8.43
C GLU A 71 5.95 -22.21 -6.98
N HIS A 72 5.93 -23.29 -6.19
CA HIS A 72 6.39 -23.29 -4.79
C HIS A 72 7.85 -23.73 -4.61
N ARG A 73 8.59 -24.02 -5.70
CA ARG A 73 10.02 -24.36 -5.62
C ARG A 73 10.87 -23.20 -5.13
N GLN A 74 10.42 -21.97 -5.35
CA GLN A 74 11.04 -20.79 -4.78
C GLN A 74 9.98 -19.95 -4.09
N ILE A 75 10.27 -19.58 -2.84
CA ILE A 75 9.38 -18.77 -2.00
C ILE A 75 10.16 -17.59 -1.48
N PHE A 76 9.55 -16.41 -1.49
CA PHE A 76 10.13 -15.23 -0.87
C PHE A 76 9.66 -15.16 0.59
N LEU A 77 10.61 -15.11 1.51
CA LEU A 77 10.40 -15.01 2.94
C LEU A 77 10.71 -13.59 3.40
N LYS A 78 9.76 -12.97 4.08
CA LYS A 78 9.99 -11.79 4.93
C LYS A 78 9.88 -12.17 6.39
N GLN A 79 10.78 -11.68 7.21
CA GLN A 79 10.80 -11.87 8.66
C GLN A 79 10.98 -10.54 9.39
N ASN A 80 10.36 -10.46 10.57
CA ASN A 80 10.59 -9.40 11.54
C ASN A 80 10.49 -9.97 12.96
N SER A 81 10.83 -9.18 13.97
CA SER A 81 10.60 -9.55 15.37
C SER A 81 9.09 -9.67 15.68
N VAL A 82 8.73 -10.48 16.69
CA VAL A 82 7.32 -10.61 17.15
C VAL A 82 6.69 -9.27 17.52
N ASP A 83 7.46 -8.35 18.10
CA ASP A 83 6.98 -7.02 18.49
C ASP A 83 6.47 -6.18 17.31
N ASN A 84 6.94 -6.50 16.10
CA ASN A 84 6.57 -5.84 14.85
C ASN A 84 5.65 -6.70 13.96
N ALA A 85 5.02 -7.75 14.50
CA ALA A 85 4.19 -8.67 13.72
C ALA A 85 3.07 -7.97 12.91
N ARG A 86 2.60 -6.81 13.39
CA ARG A 86 1.60 -6.00 12.69
C ARG A 86 2.06 -5.45 11.34
N LEU A 87 3.37 -5.27 11.12
CA LEU A 87 3.90 -4.84 9.82
C LEU A 87 3.53 -5.85 8.73
N LEU A 88 3.83 -7.13 8.97
CA LEU A 88 3.61 -8.19 8.00
C LEU A 88 2.12 -8.52 7.85
N SER A 89 1.32 -8.48 8.93
CA SER A 89 -0.13 -8.68 8.79
C SER A 89 -0.80 -7.54 8.00
N ALA A 90 -0.36 -6.29 8.20
CA ALA A 90 -0.85 -5.16 7.42
C ALA A 90 -0.43 -5.27 5.95
N GLU A 91 0.79 -5.74 5.67
CA GLU A 91 1.25 -6.02 4.31
C GLU A 91 0.41 -7.12 3.64
N VAL A 92 0.11 -8.22 4.35
CA VAL A 92 -0.79 -9.27 3.85
C VAL A 92 -2.13 -8.68 3.44
N ALA A 93 -2.76 -7.90 4.31
CA ALA A 93 -4.05 -7.28 3.99
C ALA A 93 -3.97 -6.35 2.76
N GLY A 94 -2.89 -5.58 2.62
CA GLY A 94 -2.66 -4.73 1.46
C GLY A 94 -2.49 -5.53 0.16
N LEU A 95 -1.69 -6.61 0.20
CA LEU A 95 -1.48 -7.49 -0.95
C LEU A 95 -2.78 -8.18 -1.38
N VAL A 96 -3.57 -8.70 -0.43
CA VAL A 96 -4.87 -9.31 -0.74
C VAL A 96 -5.83 -8.27 -1.32
N ALA A 97 -5.88 -7.06 -0.76
CA ALA A 97 -6.73 -5.98 -1.26
C ALA A 97 -6.36 -5.58 -2.70
N ILE A 98 -5.07 -5.45 -3.02
CA ILE A 98 -4.61 -5.18 -4.39
C ILE A 98 -5.03 -6.32 -5.31
N ARG A 99 -4.82 -7.58 -4.93
CA ARG A 99 -5.24 -8.73 -5.76
C ARG A 99 -6.74 -8.77 -6.01
N ALA A 100 -7.55 -8.39 -5.02
CA ALA A 100 -9.01 -8.36 -5.13
C ALA A 100 -9.50 -7.37 -6.21
N THR A 101 -8.71 -6.34 -6.55
CA THR A 101 -9.01 -5.43 -7.66
C THR A 101 -8.73 -6.03 -9.04
N GLY A 102 -7.99 -7.14 -9.10
CA GLY A 102 -7.45 -7.71 -10.33
C GLY A 102 -6.07 -7.16 -10.72
N ALA A 103 -5.54 -6.18 -9.99
CA ALA A 103 -4.18 -5.69 -10.19
C ALA A 103 -3.13 -6.72 -9.76
N ARG A 104 -1.99 -6.73 -10.46
CA ARG A 104 -0.91 -7.69 -10.23
C ARG A 104 0.03 -7.29 -9.10
N THR A 105 0.18 -8.19 -8.14
CA THR A 105 1.14 -8.14 -7.03
C THR A 105 1.59 -9.56 -6.67
N CYS A 106 2.54 -9.71 -5.75
CA CYS A 106 2.92 -11.02 -5.21
C CYS A 106 1.75 -11.65 -4.42
N GLN A 107 1.68 -12.98 -4.41
CA GLN A 107 0.66 -13.72 -3.67
C GLN A 107 1.16 -14.03 -2.25
N PRO A 108 0.43 -13.60 -1.20
CA PRO A 108 0.59 -14.15 0.14
C PRO A 108 0.24 -15.65 0.14
N LEU A 109 1.22 -16.49 0.42
CA LEU A 109 1.04 -17.95 0.53
C LEU A 109 0.62 -18.32 1.95
N CYS A 110 1.30 -17.76 2.94
CA CYS A 110 0.93 -17.83 4.35
C CYS A 110 1.69 -16.79 5.17
N PHE A 111 1.26 -16.57 6.40
CA PHE A 111 1.92 -15.69 7.36
C PHE A 111 1.77 -16.22 8.78
N GLY A 112 2.50 -15.66 9.74
CA GLY A 112 2.45 -16.18 11.09
C GLY A 112 3.35 -15.49 12.09
N ILE A 113 3.28 -15.99 13.33
CA ILE A 113 4.15 -15.61 14.43
C ILE A 113 4.72 -16.90 15.01
N ASP A 114 6.03 -17.07 14.91
CA ASP A 114 6.76 -18.15 15.55
C ASP A 114 7.37 -17.62 16.86
N ASN A 115 6.72 -17.93 17.98
CA ASN A 115 7.17 -17.48 19.30
C ASN A 115 8.44 -18.21 19.77
N GLU A 116 8.72 -19.40 19.26
CA GLU A 116 9.92 -20.16 19.61
C GLU A 116 11.16 -19.56 18.91
N LEU A 117 11.01 -19.18 17.64
CA LEU A 117 12.03 -18.47 16.87
C LEU A 117 12.05 -16.96 17.14
N GLY A 118 11.06 -16.43 17.86
CA GLY A 118 10.97 -15.01 18.19
C GLY A 118 10.77 -14.12 16.96
N CYS A 119 10.07 -14.61 15.92
CA CYS A 119 9.82 -13.86 14.70
C CYS A 119 8.36 -13.89 14.23
N SER A 120 7.94 -12.84 13.54
CA SER A 120 6.82 -12.88 12.60
C SER A 120 7.33 -13.15 11.19
N PHE A 121 6.54 -13.81 10.36
CA PHE A 121 6.93 -14.15 9.01
C PHE A 121 5.78 -14.00 8.00
N LEU A 122 6.17 -13.79 6.74
CA LEU A 122 5.30 -13.76 5.57
C LEU A 122 6.00 -14.51 4.43
N LEU A 123 5.33 -15.54 3.89
CA LEU A 123 5.76 -16.28 2.71
C LEU A 123 4.99 -15.81 1.48
N LEU A 124 5.72 -15.45 0.44
CA LEU A 124 5.20 -14.85 -0.79
C LEU A 124 5.61 -15.67 -2.02
N SER A 125 4.75 -15.68 -3.04
CA SER A 125 5.14 -16.13 -4.39
C SER A 125 6.29 -15.28 -4.92
N VAL A 126 7.24 -15.90 -5.61
CA VAL A 126 8.40 -15.18 -6.16
C VAL A 126 8.06 -14.48 -7.46
N ILE A 127 8.44 -13.20 -7.57
CA ILE A 127 8.46 -12.48 -8.84
C ILE A 127 9.85 -12.66 -9.44
N HIS A 128 9.94 -13.39 -10.55
CA HIS A 128 11.22 -13.63 -11.22
C HIS A 128 11.64 -12.38 -11.99
N SER A 129 12.82 -11.85 -11.67
CA SER A 129 13.33 -10.63 -12.30
C SER A 129 13.54 -10.82 -13.81
N SER A 130 13.07 -9.83 -14.59
CA SER A 130 13.23 -9.82 -16.04
C SER A 130 14.62 -9.43 -16.53
N GLN A 131 15.65 -9.44 -15.67
CA GLN A 131 17.02 -9.03 -16.08
C GLN A 131 17.62 -9.92 -17.19
N GLY A 132 17.07 -11.11 -17.43
CA GLY A 132 17.40 -11.97 -18.57
C GLY A 132 16.67 -11.64 -19.88
N SER A 133 15.57 -10.88 -19.85
CA SER A 133 14.76 -10.54 -21.02
C SER A 133 15.41 -9.41 -21.83
N LYS A 134 16.34 -9.80 -22.72
CA LYS A 134 17.12 -8.89 -23.57
C LYS A 134 16.26 -8.33 -24.72
N GLY A 135 15.44 -7.32 -24.45
CA GLY A 135 14.75 -6.57 -25.50
C GLY A 135 14.15 -5.26 -24.98
N ALA A 136 14.51 -4.12 -25.58
CA ALA A 136 13.95 -2.81 -25.23
C ALA A 136 12.42 -2.79 -25.38
N THR A 137 11.89 -3.47 -26.38
CA THR A 137 10.44 -3.62 -26.63
C THR A 137 9.73 -4.34 -25.47
N ASN A 138 10.32 -5.40 -24.90
CA ASN A 138 9.68 -6.14 -23.81
C ASN A 138 9.64 -5.31 -22.52
N LYS A 139 10.68 -4.52 -22.25
CA LYS A 139 10.67 -3.59 -21.10
C LYS A 139 9.63 -2.47 -21.28
N SER A 140 9.51 -1.93 -22.49
CA SER A 140 8.45 -0.96 -22.83
C SER A 140 7.06 -1.54 -22.60
N GLN A 141 6.82 -2.80 -23.01
CA GLN A 141 5.56 -3.49 -22.75
C GLN A 141 5.30 -3.69 -21.26
N GLY A 142 6.33 -4.05 -20.48
CA GLY A 142 6.23 -4.19 -19.03
C GLY A 142 5.85 -2.89 -18.33
N TRP A 143 6.36 -1.75 -18.77
CA TRP A 143 5.97 -0.44 -18.22
C TRP A 143 4.53 -0.04 -18.59
N HIS A 144 4.09 -0.34 -19.82
CA HIS A 144 2.68 -0.16 -20.20
C HIS A 144 1.76 -1.05 -19.36
N ASP A 145 2.14 -2.31 -19.16
CA ASP A 145 1.38 -3.24 -18.33
C ASP A 145 1.36 -2.79 -16.86
N LEU A 146 2.48 -2.32 -16.29
CA LEU A 146 2.51 -1.74 -14.94
C LEU A 146 1.53 -0.55 -14.80
N ALA A 147 1.49 0.34 -15.79
CA ALA A 147 0.53 1.44 -15.81
C ALA A 147 -0.92 0.93 -15.83
N SER A 148 -1.20 -0.13 -16.59
CA SER A 148 -2.50 -0.79 -16.60
C SER A 148 -2.82 -1.44 -15.25
N GLN A 149 -1.84 -2.03 -14.55
CA GLN A 149 -2.05 -2.61 -13.22
C GLN A 149 -2.40 -1.51 -12.20
N LEU A 150 -1.70 -0.37 -12.24
CA LEU A 150 -2.01 0.76 -11.36
C LEU A 150 -3.39 1.38 -11.66
N ALA A 151 -3.74 1.52 -12.94
CA ALA A 151 -5.06 2.01 -13.31
C ALA A 151 -6.18 1.04 -12.88
N THR A 152 -5.95 -0.27 -13.00
CA THR A 152 -6.88 -1.31 -12.52
C THR A 152 -7.11 -1.17 -11.02
N LEU A 153 -6.03 -0.98 -10.25
CA LEU A 153 -6.09 -0.74 -8.81
C LEU A 153 -6.93 0.51 -8.47
N HIS A 154 -6.68 1.62 -9.16
CA HIS A 154 -7.35 2.90 -8.91
C HIS A 154 -8.81 2.97 -9.38
N GLN A 155 -9.20 2.17 -10.38
CA GLN A 155 -10.56 2.14 -10.94
C GLN A 155 -11.47 1.12 -10.26
N ALA A 156 -10.90 0.15 -9.54
CA ALA A 156 -11.69 -0.80 -8.77
C ALA A 156 -12.39 -0.11 -7.60
N LEU A 157 -13.61 -0.55 -7.30
CA LEU A 157 -14.33 -0.07 -6.11
C LEU A 157 -13.56 -0.52 -4.88
N PRO A 158 -13.04 0.42 -4.08
CA PRO A 158 -12.32 0.06 -2.89
C PRO A 158 -13.30 -0.47 -1.85
N PRO A 159 -12.82 -1.33 -0.95
CA PRO A 159 -13.55 -1.69 0.25
C PRO A 159 -13.98 -0.44 1.04
N GLN A 160 -15.15 -0.49 1.70
CA GLN A 160 -15.75 0.63 2.44
C GLN A 160 -16.30 0.16 3.79
N PRO A 161 -16.42 1.06 4.79
CA PRO A 161 -17.05 0.73 6.06
C PRO A 161 -18.57 0.52 5.90
N ASP A 162 -19.12 -0.49 6.58
CA ASP A 162 -20.56 -0.78 6.57
C ASP A 162 -21.42 0.36 7.13
N SER A 163 -20.89 1.09 8.13
CA SER A 163 -21.46 2.34 8.62
C SER A 163 -20.38 3.13 9.36
N VAL A 164 -20.18 4.39 8.97
CA VAL A 164 -19.43 5.34 9.81
C VAL A 164 -20.47 6.05 10.64
N GLU A 165 -20.42 5.94 11.96
CA GLU A 165 -21.23 6.80 12.84
C GLU A 165 -20.95 8.25 12.46
N ALA A 166 -21.88 8.87 11.74
CA ALA A 166 -21.80 10.27 11.42
C ALA A 166 -21.70 11.02 12.75
N LYS A 167 -20.64 11.82 12.95
CA LYS A 167 -20.55 12.72 14.10
C LYS A 167 -21.85 13.53 14.13
N ALA A 168 -22.72 13.24 15.09
CA ALA A 168 -24.06 13.78 15.18
C ALA A 168 -24.01 15.32 15.16
N THR A 169 -24.46 15.91 14.05
CA THR A 169 -24.74 17.33 13.95
C THR A 169 -26.25 17.52 13.75
N ASN A 170 -26.90 17.91 14.85
CA ASN A 170 -28.29 18.33 15.03
C ASN A 170 -29.42 17.27 14.95
N PRO A 171 -30.30 17.16 15.98
CA PRO A 171 -31.40 16.19 16.03
C PRO A 171 -32.71 16.59 15.31
N ASP A 172 -32.75 17.66 14.51
CA ASP A 172 -34.03 18.20 14.02
C ASP A 172 -34.22 18.04 12.52
N THR A 173 -34.36 16.80 12.03
CA THR A 173 -34.96 16.55 10.69
C THR A 173 -35.56 15.15 10.54
N GLU A 174 -36.42 14.73 11.48
CA GLU A 174 -37.35 13.62 11.24
C GLU A 174 -38.66 14.13 10.60
N ALA A 175 -38.66 14.35 9.29
CA ALA A 175 -39.88 14.28 8.45
C ALA A 175 -39.55 14.52 6.97
N GLN A 176 -39.19 13.47 6.24
CA GLN A 176 -39.52 13.27 4.81
C GLN A 176 -39.01 11.89 4.34
N GLN A 177 -39.75 10.84 4.67
CA GLN A 177 -39.58 9.53 4.03
C GLN A 177 -40.44 9.49 2.76
N GLN A 178 -39.83 9.65 1.59
CA GLN A 178 -40.35 9.14 0.32
C GLN A 178 -39.26 9.14 -0.77
N THR A 179 -38.79 7.93 -1.15
CA THR A 179 -38.06 7.61 -2.40
C THR A 179 -36.68 8.24 -2.60
N GLU A 180 -35.85 8.33 -1.57
CA GLU A 180 -34.42 8.54 -1.77
C GLU A 180 -33.76 7.18 -2.03
N GLN A 181 -33.22 7.00 -3.25
CA GLN A 181 -32.12 6.05 -3.42
C GLN A 181 -31.09 6.43 -2.35
N GLN A 182 -30.83 5.53 -1.41
CA GLN A 182 -29.88 5.74 -0.33
C GLN A 182 -28.52 6.03 -0.99
N ILE A 183 -28.13 7.30 -1.06
CA ILE A 183 -26.85 7.69 -1.67
C ILE A 183 -25.78 7.15 -0.74
N GLN A 184 -25.12 6.08 -1.16
CA GLN A 184 -24.00 5.53 -0.44
C GLN A 184 -22.93 6.61 -0.30
N THR A 185 -22.56 6.93 0.94
CA THR A 185 -21.44 7.84 1.22
C THR A 185 -20.15 7.05 1.09
N TRP A 186 -19.17 7.63 0.41
CA TRP A 186 -17.84 7.04 0.22
C TRP A 186 -16.82 7.75 1.11
N TYR A 187 -15.81 7.02 1.57
CA TYR A 187 -14.84 7.46 2.55
C TYR A 187 -13.41 7.18 2.10
N ALA A 188 -12.51 8.13 2.37
CA ALA A 188 -11.07 7.95 2.38
C ALA A 188 -10.66 7.33 3.71
N GLY A 189 -9.58 6.54 3.71
CA GLY A 189 -9.14 5.80 4.90
C GLY A 189 -8.97 4.31 4.64
N TRP A 190 -8.96 3.52 5.71
CA TRP A 190 -8.77 2.07 5.67
C TRP A 190 -9.37 1.45 6.93
N PHE A 191 -9.54 0.13 6.94
CA PHE A 191 -10.15 -0.60 8.08
C PHE A 191 -9.36 -0.46 9.37
N GLU A 192 -8.05 -0.35 9.27
CA GLU A 192 -7.17 -0.12 10.41
C GLU A 192 -5.96 0.73 10.02
N ASP A 193 -5.32 1.27 11.05
CA ASP A 193 -4.01 1.88 10.92
C ASP A 193 -3.00 0.81 10.50
N ASN A 194 -2.19 1.14 9.49
CA ASN A 194 -1.11 0.31 8.97
C ASN A 194 0.21 1.08 9.06
N PHE A 195 1.13 0.86 8.12
CA PHE A 195 2.48 1.38 8.19
C PHE A 195 2.95 1.89 6.83
N ILE A 196 3.83 2.90 6.87
CA ILE A 196 4.54 3.45 5.72
C ILE A 196 6.04 3.39 6.00
N GLY A 197 6.69 2.31 5.54
CA GLY A 197 7.93 1.85 6.16
C GLY A 197 7.67 1.41 7.60
N SER A 198 8.44 1.89 8.58
CA SER A 198 8.27 1.54 10.00
C SER A 198 7.46 2.57 10.78
N ASN A 199 7.05 3.66 10.14
CA ASN A 199 6.20 4.67 10.76
C ASN A 199 4.74 4.22 10.70
N PRO A 200 3.94 4.46 11.77
CA PRO A 200 2.50 4.24 11.73
C PRO A 200 1.84 5.15 10.70
N GLN A 201 0.90 4.60 9.94
CA GLN A 201 0.03 5.29 9.00
C GLN A 201 -1.41 5.18 9.51
N TYR A 202 -1.94 6.31 9.98
CA TYR A 202 -3.28 6.39 10.52
C TYR A 202 -4.32 6.44 9.40
N ASN A 203 -5.40 5.67 9.52
CA ASN A 203 -6.41 5.52 8.47
C ASN A 203 -7.87 5.64 8.94
N PRO A 204 -8.23 6.50 9.91
CA PRO A 204 -9.63 6.68 10.25
C PRO A 204 -10.43 7.13 9.02
N TRP A 205 -11.64 6.57 8.86
CA TRP A 205 -12.51 6.92 7.74
C TRP A 205 -12.89 8.40 7.76
N SER A 206 -12.87 9.04 6.58
CA SER A 206 -13.23 10.43 6.37
C SER A 206 -14.03 10.60 5.07
N ALA A 207 -15.14 11.33 5.14
CA ALA A 207 -15.94 11.66 3.96
C ALA A 207 -15.30 12.79 3.11
N ASP A 208 -14.29 13.47 3.66
CA ASP A 208 -13.56 14.55 2.99
C ASP A 208 -12.10 14.15 2.77
N TRP A 209 -11.70 14.08 1.50
CA TRP A 209 -10.33 13.76 1.08
C TRP A 209 -9.32 14.80 1.58
N HIS A 210 -9.64 16.10 1.52
CA HIS A 210 -8.73 17.15 1.94
C HIS A 210 -8.49 17.08 3.45
N GLU A 211 -9.55 16.88 4.23
CA GLU A 211 -9.42 16.71 5.68
C GLU A 211 -8.61 15.46 6.02
N PHE A 212 -8.84 14.35 5.32
CA PHE A 212 -8.07 13.12 5.50
C PHE A 212 -6.57 13.36 5.20
N PHE A 213 -6.25 13.95 4.06
CA PHE A 213 -4.88 14.21 3.65
C PHE A 213 -4.18 15.25 4.56
N ALA A 214 -4.91 16.31 4.95
CA ALA A 214 -4.42 17.32 5.88
C ALA A 214 -4.00 16.70 7.20
N THR A 215 -4.90 15.93 7.81
CA THR A 215 -4.76 15.46 9.19
C THR A 215 -3.94 14.18 9.27
N GLN A 216 -4.33 13.15 8.52
CA GLN A 216 -3.80 11.78 8.63
C GLN A 216 -2.53 11.55 7.81
N ARG A 217 -2.23 12.40 6.83
CA ARG A 217 -0.98 12.33 6.05
C ARG A 217 -0.02 13.43 6.47
N LEU A 218 -0.34 14.70 6.19
CA LEU A 218 0.57 15.81 6.48
C LEU A 218 0.70 16.08 7.99
N GLY A 219 -0.41 16.12 8.73
CA GLY A 219 -0.45 16.44 10.15
C GLY A 219 0.33 15.46 11.01
N GLN A 220 0.07 14.16 10.86
CA GLN A 220 0.74 13.10 11.62
C GLN A 220 2.26 13.09 11.38
N GLN A 221 2.69 13.19 10.12
CA GLN A 221 4.12 13.20 9.78
C GLN A 221 4.82 14.48 10.24
N THR A 222 4.15 15.64 10.16
CA THR A 222 4.66 16.92 10.67
C THR A 222 4.85 16.88 12.18
N LYS A 223 3.85 16.37 12.91
CA LYS A 223 3.93 16.20 14.36
C LYS A 223 5.11 15.31 14.73
N MET A 224 5.24 14.15 14.08
CA MET A 224 6.35 13.22 14.33
C MET A 224 7.71 13.88 14.07
N ALA A 225 7.85 14.64 12.98
CA ALA A 225 9.09 15.32 12.64
C ALA A 225 9.45 16.42 13.66
N PHE A 226 8.44 17.13 14.17
CA PHE A 226 8.64 18.14 15.21
C PHE A 226 9.02 17.51 16.56
N ASP A 227 8.34 16.44 16.97
CA ASP A 227 8.64 15.71 18.20
C ASP A 227 10.06 15.12 18.18
N LYS A 228 10.50 14.63 17.01
CA LYS A 228 11.89 14.17 16.76
C LYS A 228 12.90 15.32 16.59
N GLN A 229 12.47 16.58 16.72
CA GLN A 229 13.30 17.78 16.55
C GLN A 229 13.97 17.92 15.18
N LEU A 230 13.37 17.32 14.14
CA LEU A 230 13.89 17.34 12.76
C LEU A 230 13.46 18.61 12.01
N ILE A 231 12.35 19.23 12.41
CA ILE A 231 11.85 20.50 11.89
C ILE A 231 11.63 21.50 13.02
N ASN A 232 11.70 22.80 12.69
CA ASN A 232 11.46 23.87 13.65
C ASN A 232 10.00 24.34 13.60
N ARG A 233 9.61 25.21 14.55
CA ARG A 233 8.26 25.76 14.64
C ARG A 233 7.82 26.55 13.40
N GLN A 234 8.76 27.20 12.69
CA GLN A 234 8.44 27.91 11.45
C GLN A 234 8.01 26.95 10.34
N THR A 235 8.74 25.85 10.15
CA THR A 235 8.37 24.81 9.18
C THR A 235 7.03 24.17 9.52
N VAL A 236 6.75 23.92 10.80
CA VAL A 236 5.42 23.45 11.25
C VAL A 236 4.32 24.41 10.83
N GLN A 237 4.45 25.71 11.15
CA GLN A 237 3.45 26.72 10.78
C GLN A 237 3.24 26.83 9.27
N GLN A 238 4.29 26.67 8.48
CA GLN A 238 4.19 26.67 7.03
C GLN A 238 3.38 25.46 6.53
N ILE A 239 3.62 24.27 7.08
CA ILE A 239 2.88 23.07 6.70
C ILE A 239 1.43 23.13 7.19
N GLU A 240 1.15 23.66 8.38
CA GLU A 240 -0.21 23.93 8.87
C GLU A 240 -0.96 24.89 7.93
N ARG A 241 -0.28 25.91 7.38
CA ARG A 241 -0.88 26.79 6.36
C ARG A 241 -1.20 26.04 5.06
N ILE A 242 -0.38 25.07 4.65
CA ILE A 242 -0.68 24.20 3.51
C ILE A 242 -1.91 23.36 3.81
N GLN A 243 -1.98 22.72 4.97
CA GLN A 243 -3.12 21.90 5.42
C GLN A 243 -4.44 22.69 5.34
N HIS A 244 -4.47 23.91 5.89
CA HIS A 244 -5.68 24.77 5.86
C HIS A 244 -6.06 25.28 4.46
N LYS A 245 -5.14 25.22 3.49
CA LYS A 245 -5.32 25.73 2.13
C LYS A 245 -5.26 24.62 1.08
N LEU A 246 -5.41 23.35 1.45
CA LEU A 246 -5.26 22.25 0.51
C LEU A 246 -6.18 22.37 -0.71
N GLN A 247 -7.41 22.85 -0.53
CA GLN A 247 -8.37 23.12 -1.61
C GLN A 247 -7.87 24.16 -2.65
N GLN A 248 -6.84 24.95 -2.33
CA GLN A 248 -6.21 25.89 -3.26
C GLN A 248 -5.13 25.22 -4.12
N TYR A 249 -4.60 24.09 -3.67
CA TYR A 249 -3.45 23.42 -4.29
C TYR A 249 -3.80 22.07 -4.89
N LEU A 250 -4.77 21.36 -4.32
CA LEU A 250 -5.29 20.08 -4.79
C LEU A 250 -6.67 20.30 -5.43
N PRO A 251 -7.03 19.48 -6.44
CA PRO A 251 -8.35 19.55 -7.04
C PRO A 251 -9.44 19.20 -6.03
N ASP A 252 -10.65 19.71 -6.29
CA ASP A 252 -11.80 19.24 -5.51
C ASP A 252 -12.04 17.76 -5.77
N TYR A 253 -11.98 16.96 -4.70
CA TYR A 253 -12.07 15.52 -4.78
C TYR A 253 -13.19 14.95 -3.90
N PRO A 254 -14.48 15.24 -4.16
CA PRO A 254 -15.56 14.43 -3.59
C PRO A 254 -15.34 12.96 -3.91
N LEU A 255 -15.73 12.04 -3.03
CA LEU A 255 -15.56 10.60 -3.24
C LEU A 255 -16.69 9.99 -4.08
N THR A 256 -17.58 10.85 -4.57
CA THR A 256 -18.62 10.57 -5.55
C THR A 256 -18.49 11.57 -6.70
N ASP A 257 -18.63 11.13 -7.95
CA ASP A 257 -18.56 12.00 -9.11
C ASP A 257 -19.86 12.80 -9.34
N ASN A 258 -19.86 13.66 -10.36
CA ASN A 258 -21.01 14.52 -10.69
C ASN A 258 -22.22 13.75 -11.25
N THR A 259 -22.08 12.45 -11.52
CA THR A 259 -23.17 11.54 -11.94
C THR A 259 -23.68 10.68 -10.78
N GLY A 260 -23.11 10.84 -9.59
CA GLY A 260 -23.45 10.04 -8.41
C GLY A 260 -22.71 8.69 -8.34
N GLN A 261 -21.72 8.45 -9.20
CA GLN A 261 -20.92 7.23 -9.17
C GLN A 261 -19.76 7.34 -8.17
N PRO A 262 -19.36 6.24 -7.52
CA PRO A 262 -18.14 6.21 -6.72
C PRO A 262 -16.92 6.64 -7.53
N ARG A 263 -16.09 7.47 -6.92
CA ARG A 263 -14.73 7.72 -7.39
C ARG A 263 -13.62 7.67 -6.33
N PRO A 264 -13.71 6.92 -5.22
CA PRO A 264 -12.54 6.68 -4.39
C PRO A 264 -11.61 5.64 -5.05
N SER A 265 -10.30 5.78 -4.90
CA SER A 265 -9.32 4.81 -5.39
C SER A 265 -8.66 4.08 -4.23
N LEU A 266 -8.54 2.75 -4.33
CA LEU A 266 -7.58 2.02 -3.49
C LEU A 266 -6.18 2.41 -3.94
N LEU A 267 -5.36 2.96 -3.05
CA LEU A 267 -3.99 3.35 -3.34
C LEU A 267 -3.03 2.24 -2.90
N HIS A 268 -1.92 2.10 -3.62
CA HIS A 268 -0.74 1.38 -3.19
C HIS A 268 -0.14 2.02 -1.94
N GLY A 269 -0.05 3.36 -1.91
CA GLY A 269 0.34 4.15 -0.74
C GLY A 269 1.85 4.29 -0.49
N ASP A 270 2.68 3.43 -1.09
CA ASP A 270 4.15 3.52 -1.07
C ASP A 270 4.78 3.27 -2.46
N LEU A 271 4.20 3.83 -3.54
CA LEU A 271 4.59 3.48 -4.93
C LEU A 271 5.77 4.29 -5.47
N TRP A 272 6.98 3.93 -5.06
CA TRP A 272 8.24 4.44 -5.63
C TRP A 272 8.96 3.33 -6.43
N ALA A 273 10.12 3.65 -7.04
CA ALA A 273 10.83 2.73 -7.93
C ALA A 273 11.31 1.42 -7.26
N GLY A 274 11.45 1.40 -5.93
CA GLY A 274 11.74 0.17 -5.18
C GLY A 274 10.53 -0.77 -5.04
N ASN A 275 9.32 -0.22 -5.09
CA ASN A 275 8.06 -0.93 -4.84
C ASN A 275 7.28 -1.23 -6.13
N ALA A 276 7.92 -1.04 -7.29
CA ALA A 276 7.43 -1.42 -8.58
C ALA A 276 8.46 -2.31 -9.28
N MET A 277 8.02 -3.46 -9.78
CA MET A 277 8.90 -4.44 -10.40
C MET A 277 8.42 -4.84 -11.78
N LEU A 278 9.38 -5.00 -12.70
CA LEU A 278 9.16 -5.72 -13.94
C LEU A 278 9.69 -7.14 -13.78
N GLY A 279 8.82 -8.13 -14.00
CA GLY A 279 9.12 -9.53 -13.78
C GLY A 279 8.45 -10.45 -14.80
N ASN A 280 8.72 -11.74 -14.68
CA ASN A 280 8.16 -12.79 -15.49
C ASN A 280 7.30 -13.71 -14.60
N THR A 281 6.25 -14.33 -15.17
CA THR A 281 5.41 -15.32 -14.47
C THR A 281 6.15 -16.60 -14.11
N SER A 282 7.23 -16.92 -14.84
CA SER A 282 8.15 -18.00 -14.49
C SER A 282 9.55 -17.68 -15.03
N ALA A 283 10.57 -18.37 -14.51
CA ALA A 283 11.95 -18.24 -14.97
C ALA A 283 12.15 -18.49 -16.49
N ASN A 284 11.21 -19.19 -17.15
CA ASN A 284 11.27 -19.52 -18.57
C ASN A 284 10.37 -18.64 -19.45
N SER A 285 9.62 -17.69 -18.87
CA SER A 285 8.76 -16.79 -19.64
C SER A 285 9.56 -15.65 -20.26
N SER A 286 9.22 -15.29 -21.50
CA SER A 286 9.78 -14.14 -22.22
C SER A 286 8.96 -12.86 -22.07
N GLU A 287 7.74 -12.98 -21.50
CA GLU A 287 6.81 -11.89 -21.25
C GLU A 287 7.23 -11.10 -20.00
N VAL A 288 7.33 -9.77 -20.14
CA VAL A 288 7.68 -8.88 -19.04
C VAL A 288 6.41 -8.18 -18.56
N LEU A 289 6.11 -8.34 -17.29
CA LEU A 289 4.90 -7.92 -16.61
C LEU A 289 5.23 -6.98 -15.46
N GLY A 290 4.37 -6.00 -15.21
CA GLY A 290 4.43 -5.09 -14.07
C GLY A 290 3.82 -5.70 -12.82
N TYR A 291 4.46 -5.46 -11.68
CA TYR A 291 4.02 -5.87 -10.35
C TYR A 291 4.14 -4.69 -9.39
N LEU A 292 3.10 -4.50 -8.58
CA LEU A 292 3.09 -3.60 -7.43
C LEU A 292 3.47 -4.43 -6.19
N ILE A 293 4.43 -3.99 -5.37
CA ILE A 293 4.89 -4.75 -4.21
C ILE A 293 5.05 -3.85 -3.00
N ASP A 294 5.04 -4.44 -1.81
CA ASP A 294 5.27 -3.74 -0.54
C ASP A 294 4.31 -2.56 -0.30
N PRO A 295 2.99 -2.81 -0.30
CA PRO A 295 2.01 -1.74 -0.24
C PRO A 295 1.79 -1.19 1.18
N ALA A 296 1.40 0.08 1.24
CA ALA A 296 0.90 0.78 2.42
C ALA A 296 -0.53 1.26 2.16
N VAL A 297 -1.45 0.34 1.86
CA VAL A 297 -2.74 0.64 1.22
C VAL A 297 -3.64 1.56 2.04
N TYR A 298 -4.42 2.38 1.33
CA TYR A 298 -5.56 3.12 1.86
C TYR A 298 -6.41 3.65 0.70
N VAL A 299 -7.62 4.08 1.00
CA VAL A 299 -8.52 4.73 0.05
C VAL A 299 -8.23 6.23 -0.02
N GLY A 300 -8.03 6.77 -1.22
CA GLY A 300 -7.71 8.18 -1.42
C GLY A 300 -7.69 8.62 -2.89
N HIS A 301 -7.01 9.73 -3.15
CA HIS A 301 -6.88 10.29 -4.49
C HIS A 301 -5.74 9.60 -5.28
N PRO A 302 -5.98 9.09 -6.51
CA PRO A 302 -5.03 8.28 -7.29
C PRO A 302 -3.73 9.01 -7.65
N GLU A 303 -3.79 10.32 -7.83
CA GLU A 303 -2.60 11.16 -8.01
C GLU A 303 -1.57 11.08 -6.87
N THR A 304 -1.95 10.61 -5.67
CA THR A 304 -0.98 10.43 -4.59
C THR A 304 0.06 9.38 -4.94
N ASP A 305 -0.36 8.22 -5.45
CA ASP A 305 0.55 7.18 -5.93
C ASP A 305 1.34 7.67 -7.15
N LEU A 306 0.66 8.33 -8.10
CA LEU A 306 1.33 8.85 -9.30
C LEU A 306 2.43 9.88 -8.95
N ALA A 307 2.17 10.75 -7.97
CA ALA A 307 3.16 11.71 -7.49
C ALA A 307 4.37 11.01 -6.87
N MET A 308 4.15 9.95 -6.10
CA MET A 308 5.21 9.19 -5.46
C MET A 308 6.14 8.50 -6.46
N THR A 309 5.62 8.03 -7.61
CA THR A 309 6.46 7.43 -8.66
C THR A 309 7.57 8.36 -9.14
N GLN A 310 7.37 9.68 -9.04
CA GLN A 310 8.31 10.72 -9.47
C GLN A 310 9.30 11.17 -8.39
N LEU A 311 9.18 10.67 -7.15
CA LEU A 311 9.95 11.15 -6.01
C LEU A 311 11.46 10.81 -6.10
N PHE A 312 11.79 9.62 -6.62
CA PHE A 312 13.17 9.08 -6.67
C PHE A 312 13.58 8.62 -8.07
N GLY A 313 13.58 9.55 -9.02
CA GLY A 313 14.08 9.33 -10.38
C GLY A 313 13.02 9.00 -11.43
N GLY A 314 11.79 8.72 -11.01
CA GLY A 314 10.66 8.50 -11.92
C GLY A 314 10.63 7.10 -12.53
N PHE A 315 9.44 6.72 -13.02
CA PHE A 315 9.28 5.57 -13.92
C PHE A 315 9.60 5.96 -15.37
N SER A 316 9.50 4.99 -16.28
CA SER A 316 9.72 5.26 -17.69
C SER A 316 8.63 6.14 -18.30
N LYS A 317 8.94 6.82 -19.41
CA LYS A 317 7.95 7.64 -20.12
C LYS A 317 6.74 6.81 -20.57
N GLU A 318 6.98 5.58 -20.99
CA GLU A 318 5.95 4.64 -21.44
C GLU A 318 4.92 4.35 -20.36
N PHE A 319 5.34 4.27 -19.08
CA PHE A 319 4.41 4.14 -17.96
C PHE A 319 3.50 5.37 -17.86
N TYR A 320 4.06 6.58 -17.87
CA TYR A 320 3.27 7.82 -17.72
C TYR A 320 2.34 8.05 -18.92
N ASP A 321 2.81 7.81 -20.14
CA ASP A 321 2.01 7.92 -21.35
C ASP A 321 0.81 6.97 -21.32
N ALA A 322 1.04 5.72 -20.89
CA ALA A 322 -0.01 4.72 -20.75
C ALA A 322 -1.01 5.10 -19.65
N TYR A 323 -0.52 5.48 -18.47
CA TYR A 323 -1.35 5.82 -17.32
C TYR A 323 -2.24 7.06 -17.59
N ALA A 324 -1.72 8.06 -18.29
CA ALA A 324 -2.48 9.24 -18.70
C ALA A 324 -3.71 8.89 -19.57
N GLY A 325 -3.65 7.79 -20.33
CA GLY A 325 -4.76 7.31 -21.16
C GLY A 325 -6.01 6.86 -20.39
N TYR A 326 -5.90 6.61 -19.07
CA TYR A 326 -7.03 6.17 -18.25
C TYR A 326 -7.88 7.31 -17.68
N GLY A 327 -7.47 8.56 -17.84
CA GLY A 327 -8.28 9.73 -17.42
C GLY A 327 -8.39 9.91 -15.90
N LEU A 328 -7.46 9.35 -15.12
CA LEU A 328 -7.42 9.44 -13.65
C LEU A 328 -6.59 10.62 -13.12
N VAL A 329 -6.02 11.42 -14.03
CA VAL A 329 -5.14 12.55 -13.71
C VAL A 329 -5.84 13.82 -14.13
N GLU A 330 -6.01 14.76 -13.20
CA GLU A 330 -6.66 16.03 -13.48
C GLU A 330 -5.68 17.05 -14.09
N GLU A 331 -6.21 18.05 -14.77
CA GLU A 331 -5.40 19.16 -15.30
C GLU A 331 -4.62 19.85 -14.16
N GLY A 332 -3.36 20.24 -14.41
CA GLY A 332 -2.50 20.89 -13.42
C GLY A 332 -1.76 19.95 -12.46
N PHE A 333 -1.76 18.63 -12.70
CA PHE A 333 -1.08 17.65 -11.83
C PHE A 333 0.37 18.00 -11.50
N THR A 334 1.13 18.46 -12.49
CA THR A 334 2.54 18.86 -12.33
C THR A 334 2.72 19.97 -11.28
N ASP A 335 1.76 20.89 -11.16
CA ASP A 335 1.87 22.02 -10.24
C ASP A 335 1.64 21.62 -8.78
N ARG A 336 0.89 20.53 -8.56
CA ARG A 336 0.51 20.03 -7.22
C ARG A 336 1.26 18.78 -6.77
N LEU A 337 2.10 18.21 -7.62
CA LEU A 337 2.95 17.05 -7.32
C LEU A 337 3.74 17.22 -6.02
N ASP A 338 4.30 18.40 -5.78
CA ASP A 338 5.05 18.72 -4.56
C ASP A 338 4.19 18.63 -3.29
N VAL A 339 2.89 18.96 -3.37
CA VAL A 339 1.97 18.92 -2.22
C VAL A 339 1.65 17.48 -1.84
N TYR A 340 1.40 16.60 -2.83
CA TYR A 340 1.27 15.16 -2.56
C TYR A 340 2.57 14.58 -2.00
N ASN A 341 3.71 14.89 -2.63
CA ASN A 341 5.01 14.37 -2.21
C ASN A 341 5.53 14.91 -0.87
N LEU A 342 4.96 16.01 -0.35
CA LEU A 342 5.29 16.49 1.00
C LEU A 342 5.07 15.42 2.07
N TYR A 343 4.02 14.61 1.92
CA TYR A 343 3.75 13.46 2.80
C TYR A 343 4.94 12.50 2.85
N HIS A 344 5.43 12.05 1.69
CA HIS A 344 6.52 11.09 1.59
C HIS A 344 7.88 11.70 1.98
N TYR A 345 8.13 12.98 1.67
CA TYR A 345 9.34 13.67 2.14
C TYR A 345 9.38 13.79 3.66
N LEU A 346 8.25 14.09 4.31
CA LEU A 346 8.17 14.08 5.79
C LEU A 346 8.38 12.66 6.33
N ASN A 347 7.78 11.64 5.70
CA ASN A 347 8.00 10.25 6.10
C ASN A 347 9.49 9.86 6.03
N HIS A 348 10.16 10.18 4.91
CA HIS A 348 11.58 9.90 4.75
C HIS A 348 12.45 10.71 5.71
N LEU A 349 12.10 11.96 6.01
CA LEU A 349 12.74 12.74 7.06
C LEU A 349 12.62 12.03 8.41
N ASN A 350 11.43 11.51 8.74
CA ASN A 350 11.17 10.79 9.98
C ASN A 350 11.90 9.45 10.10
N LEU A 351 12.16 8.75 8.99
CA LEU A 351 12.85 7.46 8.96
C LEU A 351 14.37 7.59 8.87
N PHE A 352 14.85 8.49 8.00
CA PHE A 352 16.24 8.54 7.55
C PHE A 352 16.95 9.85 7.93
N GLY A 353 16.23 10.80 8.51
CA GLY A 353 16.80 12.03 9.07
C GLY A 353 17.06 13.14 8.05
N SER A 354 18.00 14.03 8.39
CA SER A 354 18.11 15.39 7.84
C SER A 354 18.40 15.48 6.33
N GLY A 355 18.75 14.38 5.66
CA GLY A 355 18.94 14.35 4.21
C GLY A 355 17.71 14.84 3.42
N TYR A 356 16.51 14.70 4.01
CA TYR A 356 15.24 15.07 3.38
C TYR A 356 14.71 16.44 3.83
N LEU A 357 15.34 17.08 4.83
CA LEU A 357 14.85 18.33 5.41
C LEU A 357 14.80 19.47 4.38
N SER A 358 15.78 19.54 3.49
CA SER A 358 15.85 20.60 2.46
C SER A 358 14.68 20.52 1.48
N ALA A 359 14.21 19.31 1.13
CA ALA A 359 13.04 19.10 0.28
C ALA A 359 11.76 19.53 1.00
N VAL A 360 11.57 19.11 2.26
CA VAL A 360 10.44 19.52 3.10
C VAL A 360 10.38 21.05 3.20
N GLN A 361 11.49 21.70 3.53
CA GLN A 361 11.55 23.17 3.68
C GLN A 361 11.30 23.90 2.36
N ARG A 362 11.80 23.38 1.23
CA ARG A 362 11.52 23.96 -0.10
C ARG A 362 10.02 23.99 -0.39
N ILE A 363 9.33 22.88 -0.17
CA ILE A 363 7.89 22.77 -0.40
C ILE A 363 7.12 23.63 0.61
N ALA A 364 7.48 23.56 1.89
CA ALA A 364 6.88 24.38 2.96
C ALA A 364 7.02 25.88 2.68
N ASN A 365 8.18 26.34 2.18
CA ASN A 365 8.38 27.73 1.80
C ASN A 365 7.56 28.14 0.56
N ARG A 366 7.41 27.24 -0.42
CA ARG A 366 6.69 27.53 -1.67
C ARG A 366 5.19 27.65 -1.46
N PHE A 367 4.59 26.71 -0.73
CA PHE A 367 3.14 26.61 -0.58
C PHE A 367 2.65 27.15 0.77
N GLY A 368 3.50 27.15 1.78
CA GLY A 368 3.18 27.58 3.13
C GLY A 368 3.61 28.99 3.46
N SER A 369 4.00 29.82 2.48
CA SER A 369 4.40 31.22 2.69
C SER A 369 3.29 32.11 3.22
#